data_AF-A0A495SYB7-F1
#
_entry.id   AF-A0A495SYB7-F1
#
_cell.length_a   1.000
_cell.length_b   1.000
_cell.length_c   1.000
_cell.angle_alpha   90.00
_cell.angle_beta   90.00
_cell.angle_gamma   90.00
#
_symmetry.space_group_name_H-M   'P 1'
#
loop_
_entity.id
_entity.type
_entity.pdbx_description
1 polymer ?
#
loop_
_entity_poly.entity_id
_entity_poly.type
_entity_poly.pdbx_seq_one_letter_code
_entity_poly.pdbx_strand_id
1 'polypeptide(L)'
;MISPTPQPGKTPLRALAKAGRLPDHQYMDRTTLAWIAGNRPTGPGVRATMPHRPLLLVPEGSWFARREAVDSIHGVRHGARVALLVQFLAHDHGIDPGRTQALAVSAACHDCRRHHDRDDPGHGQRAARWLAEHTATVASALGTRPTPEAITAVALHDVAHHAFTDDRASAYRQHQDAVDLLKGADALDRYRLPLARWWPDPKQFRLPVPAWLHLLAHDLVVHSEQARLDGATDALALEHALRVTLSE
;
A
#
# COMPACT_ATOMS: atom_id res chain seq x y z
N MET A 1 14.74 4.11 19.30
CA MET A 1 14.47 2.78 19.89
C MET A 1 14.45 1.78 18.75
N ILE A 2 15.33 0.79 18.77
CA ILE A 2 15.41 -0.25 17.73
C ILE A 2 14.22 -1.19 17.97
N SER A 3 13.24 -1.21 17.06
CA SER A 3 12.15 -2.18 17.12
C SER A 3 12.73 -3.60 17.05
N PRO A 4 12.34 -4.50 17.97
CA PRO A 4 12.84 -5.87 17.94
C PRO A 4 12.44 -6.55 16.63
N THR A 5 13.41 -7.11 15.92
CA THR A 5 13.20 -7.91 14.72
C THR A 5 12.19 -9.03 15.05
N PRO A 6 11.09 -9.19 14.29
CA PRO A 6 10.12 -10.25 14.57
C PRO A 6 10.82 -11.61 14.55
N GLN A 7 10.61 -12.43 15.59
CA GLN A 7 11.08 -13.81 15.56
C GLN A 7 10.36 -14.54 14.42
N PRO A 8 11.08 -15.22 13.50
CA PRO A 8 10.44 -15.95 12.42
C PRO A 8 9.55 -17.04 13.01
N GLY A 9 8.25 -16.98 12.71
CA GLY A 9 7.41 -18.16 12.84
C GLY A 9 8.07 -19.30 12.05
N LYS A 10 8.19 -20.50 12.64
CA LYS A 10 8.90 -21.63 12.01
C LYS A 10 8.35 -22.01 10.62
N THR A 11 7.11 -21.62 10.32
CA THR A 11 6.42 -21.93 9.07
C THR A 11 6.30 -20.67 8.19
N PRO A 12 6.79 -20.68 6.94
CA PRO A 12 6.64 -19.56 6.01
C PRO A 12 5.17 -19.12 5.82
N LEU A 13 4.95 -17.82 5.64
CA LEU A 13 3.62 -17.23 5.43
C LEU A 13 2.88 -17.91 4.26
N ARG A 14 3.58 -18.19 3.15
CA ARG A 14 3.02 -18.95 2.04
C ARG A 14 2.57 -20.36 2.38
N ALA A 15 3.31 -21.06 3.23
CA ALA A 15 2.90 -22.40 3.67
C ALA A 15 1.63 -22.31 4.55
N LEU A 16 1.54 -21.31 5.43
CA LEU A 16 0.32 -21.03 6.21
C LEU A 16 -0.88 -20.70 5.32
N ALA A 17 -0.66 -19.88 4.29
CA ALA A 17 -1.69 -19.50 3.32
C ALA A 17 -2.22 -20.70 2.52
N LYS A 18 -1.32 -21.58 2.06
CA LYS A 18 -1.69 -22.83 1.36
C LYS A 18 -2.48 -23.78 2.26
N ALA A 19 -2.17 -23.80 3.55
CA ALA A 19 -2.85 -24.65 4.53
C ALA A 19 -4.15 -24.04 5.08
N GLY A 20 -4.52 -22.80 4.72
CA GLY A 20 -5.68 -22.11 5.30
C GLY A 20 -5.53 -21.78 6.78
N ARG A 21 -4.30 -21.61 7.27
CA ARG A 21 -3.95 -21.41 8.69
C ARG A 21 -3.29 -20.06 8.95
N LEU A 22 -3.79 -19.01 8.28
CA LEU A 22 -3.23 -17.67 8.44
C LEU A 22 -3.50 -17.12 9.84
N PRO A 23 -2.47 -16.57 10.52
CA PRO A 23 -2.66 -15.83 11.76
C PRO A 23 -3.35 -14.48 11.50
N ASP A 24 -3.81 -13.84 12.57
CA ASP A 24 -4.35 -12.49 12.52
C ASP A 24 -3.32 -11.47 12.03
N HIS A 25 -2.06 -11.61 12.43
CA HIS A 25 -0.96 -10.76 11.95
C HIS A 25 0.08 -11.61 11.21
N GLN A 26 0.32 -11.24 9.97
CA GLN A 26 1.09 -11.95 8.97
C GLN A 26 2.35 -11.14 8.68
N TYR A 27 3.50 -11.80 8.70
CA TYR A 27 4.80 -11.16 8.51
C TYR A 27 5.48 -11.75 7.29
N MET A 28 6.13 -10.89 6.50
CA MET A 28 6.95 -11.34 5.38
C MET A 28 8.14 -12.16 5.89
N ASP A 29 8.41 -13.28 5.24
CA ASP A 29 9.59 -14.11 5.50
C ASP A 29 10.36 -14.37 4.20
N ARG A 30 11.65 -14.72 4.32
CA ARG A 30 12.55 -14.93 3.17
C ARG A 30 12.04 -15.99 2.18
N THR A 31 11.40 -17.06 2.67
CA THR A 31 10.89 -18.13 1.79
C THR A 31 9.68 -17.64 1.00
N THR A 32 8.77 -16.92 1.65
CA THR A 32 7.63 -16.30 0.97
C THR A 32 8.09 -15.25 -0.04
N LEU A 33 9.05 -14.40 0.33
CA LEU A 33 9.61 -13.37 -0.55
C LEU A 33 10.32 -13.96 -1.77
N ALA A 34 11.11 -15.03 -1.58
CA ALA A 34 11.77 -15.73 -2.70
C ALA A 34 10.74 -16.31 -3.68
N TRP A 35 9.61 -16.82 -3.18
CA TRP A 35 8.52 -17.25 -4.07
C TRP A 35 7.90 -16.07 -4.83
N ILE A 36 7.64 -14.94 -4.17
CA ILE A 36 7.12 -13.72 -4.82
C ILE A 36 8.07 -13.27 -5.93
N ALA A 37 9.38 -13.17 -5.64
CA ALA A 37 10.40 -12.77 -6.60
C ALA A 37 10.44 -13.71 -7.81
N GLY A 38 10.40 -15.03 -7.58
CA GLY A 38 10.39 -16.03 -8.66
C GLY A 38 9.09 -16.11 -9.46
N ASN A 39 8.05 -15.36 -9.10
CA ASN A 39 6.76 -15.32 -9.80
C ASN A 39 6.49 -13.93 -10.39
N ARG A 40 7.53 -13.15 -10.70
CA ARG A 40 7.41 -11.81 -11.28
C ARG A 40 6.40 -11.76 -12.45
N PRO A 41 5.46 -10.79 -12.49
CA PRO A 41 4.53 -10.67 -13.59
C PRO A 41 5.26 -10.42 -14.91
N THR A 42 4.66 -10.89 -16.01
CA THR A 42 5.16 -10.65 -17.36
C THR A 42 4.57 -9.39 -17.94
N GLY A 43 5.36 -8.59 -18.65
CA GLY A 43 4.90 -7.39 -19.33
C GLY A 43 6.03 -6.73 -20.12
N PRO A 44 5.70 -5.76 -20.98
CA PRO A 44 6.73 -4.97 -21.66
C PRO A 44 7.54 -4.21 -20.59
N GLY A 45 8.86 -4.40 -20.61
CA GLY A 45 9.81 -3.74 -19.71
C GLY A 45 10.04 -2.27 -20.07
N VAL A 46 8.96 -1.50 -20.23
CA VAL A 46 9.08 -0.06 -20.44
C VAL A 46 9.51 0.55 -19.12
N ARG A 47 10.58 1.34 -19.16
CA ARG A 47 11.11 2.00 -17.98
C ARG A 47 10.08 2.99 -17.44
N ALA A 48 9.85 2.94 -16.13
CA ALA A 48 8.99 3.92 -15.48
C ALA A 48 9.60 5.32 -15.63
N THR A 49 8.79 6.27 -16.07
CA THR A 49 9.18 7.68 -16.13
C THR A 49 8.36 8.48 -15.15
N MET A 50 9.03 9.14 -14.21
CA MET A 50 8.42 10.20 -13.39
C MET A 50 9.22 11.48 -13.65
N PRO A 51 8.56 12.61 -13.97
CA PRO A 51 9.24 13.86 -14.27
C PRO A 51 9.99 14.41 -13.05
N HIS A 52 9.55 14.03 -11.85
CA HIS A 52 10.12 14.45 -10.58
C HIS A 52 10.32 13.24 -9.67
N ARG A 53 11.32 13.31 -8.78
CA ARG A 53 11.54 12.28 -7.76
C ARG A 53 10.28 12.19 -6.89
N PRO A 54 9.61 11.03 -6.78
CA PRO A 54 8.42 10.89 -5.96
C PRO A 54 8.78 11.06 -4.47
N LEU A 55 7.79 11.49 -3.68
CA LEU A 55 7.91 11.62 -2.25
C LEU A 55 7.93 10.24 -1.59
N LEU A 56 8.88 10.01 -0.71
CA LEU A 56 8.98 8.79 0.09
C LEU A 56 8.26 9.02 1.43
N LEU A 57 6.97 8.72 1.47
CA LEU A 57 6.11 8.93 2.63
C LEU A 57 6.06 7.65 3.48
N VAL A 58 6.64 7.69 4.68
CA VAL A 58 6.65 6.56 5.61
C VAL A 58 5.77 6.92 6.82
N PRO A 59 4.64 6.22 7.04
CA PRO A 59 3.77 6.51 8.18
C PRO A 59 4.46 6.13 9.49
N GLU A 60 4.16 6.86 10.56
CA GLU A 60 4.69 6.54 11.89
C GLU A 60 4.01 5.28 12.44
N GLY A 61 4.81 4.34 12.98
CA GLY A 61 4.30 3.10 13.55
C GLY A 61 3.31 3.32 14.71
N SER A 62 3.41 4.45 15.42
CA SER A 62 2.50 4.80 16.52
C SER A 62 1.08 5.13 16.08
N TRP A 63 0.85 5.36 14.78
CA TRP A 63 -0.49 5.60 14.23
C TRP A 63 -1.30 4.31 14.10
N PHE A 64 -0.61 3.16 14.09
CA PHE A 64 -1.24 1.86 13.90
C PHE A 64 -2.05 1.46 15.13
N ALA A 65 -3.27 0.93 14.91
CA ALA A 65 -4.16 0.53 15.99
C ALA A 65 -3.62 -0.65 16.83
N ARG A 66 -2.73 -1.46 16.25
CA ARG A 66 -2.05 -2.59 16.88
C ARG A 66 -0.56 -2.48 16.62
N ARG A 67 0.25 -2.80 17.63
CA ARG A 67 1.71 -2.82 17.49
C ARG A 67 2.16 -3.89 16.50
N GLU A 68 1.45 -5.02 16.50
CA GLU A 68 1.64 -6.17 15.63
C GLU A 68 1.38 -5.84 14.15
N ALA A 69 0.53 -4.85 13.88
CA ALA A 69 0.26 -4.40 12.52
C ALA A 69 1.41 -3.59 11.91
N VAL A 70 2.29 -2.97 12.72
CA VAL A 70 3.34 -2.06 12.23
C VAL A 70 4.28 -2.76 11.24
N ASP A 71 4.72 -3.98 11.56
CA ASP A 71 5.63 -4.78 10.74
C ASP A 71 4.92 -5.83 9.88
N SER A 72 3.58 -5.89 9.95
CA SER A 72 2.79 -6.88 9.21
C SER A 72 2.74 -6.59 7.71
N ILE A 73 2.17 -7.50 6.92
CA ILE A 73 1.97 -7.30 5.48
C ILE A 73 1.01 -6.15 5.15
N HIS A 74 0.26 -5.61 6.12
CA HIS A 74 -0.56 -4.40 5.99
C HIS A 74 0.03 -3.21 6.76
N GLY A 75 1.29 -3.32 7.20
CA GLY A 75 1.96 -2.35 8.05
C GLY A 75 2.56 -1.15 7.33
N VAL A 76 3.56 -0.54 7.98
CA VAL A 76 4.21 0.71 7.54
C VAL A 76 4.72 0.62 6.10
N ARG A 77 5.38 -0.48 5.73
CA ARG A 77 5.95 -0.67 4.40
C ARG A 77 4.88 -0.75 3.31
N HIS A 78 3.75 -1.40 3.61
CA HIS A 78 2.62 -1.46 2.70
C HIS A 78 2.06 -0.06 2.45
N GLY A 79 1.74 0.68 3.51
CA GLY A 79 1.28 2.07 3.39
C GLY A 79 2.25 2.93 2.57
N ALA A 80 3.54 2.82 2.84
CA ALA A 80 4.56 3.60 2.15
C ALA A 80 4.68 3.26 0.65
N ARG A 81 4.59 1.97 0.28
CA ARG A 81 4.55 1.56 -1.14
C ARG A 81 3.27 2.00 -1.83
N VAL A 82 2.11 1.92 -1.17
CA VAL A 82 0.84 2.41 -1.73
C VAL A 82 0.89 3.92 -1.96
N ALA A 83 1.46 4.69 -1.03
CA ALA A 83 1.68 6.13 -1.21
C ALA A 83 2.56 6.45 -2.43
N LEU A 84 3.58 5.63 -2.69
CA LEU A 84 4.42 5.75 -3.88
C LEU A 84 3.65 5.36 -5.16
N LEU A 85 2.92 4.25 -5.16
CA LEU A 85 2.15 3.76 -6.30
C LEU A 85 1.02 4.73 -6.71
N VAL A 86 0.37 5.38 -5.73
CA VAL A 86 -0.60 6.46 -5.99
C VAL A 86 0.06 7.59 -6.78
N GLN A 87 1.30 7.97 -6.48
CA GLN A 87 1.97 9.06 -7.22
C GLN A 87 2.24 8.70 -8.68
N PHE A 88 2.63 7.45 -8.96
CA PHE A 88 2.80 6.97 -10.34
C PHE A 88 1.47 6.91 -11.09
N LEU A 89 0.41 6.38 -10.47
CA LEU A 89 -0.92 6.37 -11.08
C LEU A 89 -1.44 7.80 -11.32
N ALA A 90 -1.35 8.67 -10.31
CA ALA A 90 -1.81 10.04 -10.43
C ALA A 90 -1.07 10.81 -11.53
N HIS A 91 0.24 10.57 -11.68
CA HIS A 91 1.01 11.14 -12.78
C HIS A 91 0.53 10.65 -14.15
N ASP A 92 0.36 9.34 -14.33
CA ASP A 92 -0.12 8.73 -15.59
C ASP A 92 -1.52 9.23 -15.98
N HIS A 93 -2.34 9.58 -14.99
CA HIS A 93 -3.70 10.10 -15.18
C HIS A 93 -3.78 11.64 -15.19
N GLY A 94 -2.64 12.35 -15.17
CA GLY A 94 -2.60 13.81 -15.28
C GLY A 94 -3.21 14.55 -14.08
N ILE A 95 -3.20 13.94 -12.89
CA ILE A 95 -3.71 14.55 -11.67
C ILE A 95 -2.75 15.64 -11.19
N ASP A 96 -3.33 16.75 -10.71
CA ASP A 96 -2.59 17.88 -10.15
C ASP A 96 -1.58 17.43 -9.05
N PRO A 97 -0.35 17.98 -9.01
CA PRO A 97 0.65 17.60 -8.01
C PRO A 97 0.22 17.83 -6.55
N GLY A 98 -0.52 18.90 -6.26
CA GLY A 98 -0.99 19.19 -4.91
C GLY A 98 -2.05 18.19 -4.44
N ARG A 99 -3.01 17.85 -5.32
CA ARG A 99 -3.98 16.77 -5.10
C ARG A 99 -3.29 15.42 -4.94
N THR A 100 -2.30 15.13 -5.79
CA THR A 100 -1.50 13.89 -5.73
C THR A 100 -0.79 13.75 -4.39
N GLN A 101 -0.15 14.81 -3.91
CA GLN A 101 0.55 14.79 -2.63
C GLN A 101 -0.42 14.56 -1.46
N ALA A 102 -1.57 15.23 -1.45
CA ALA A 102 -2.58 15.01 -0.42
C ALA A 102 -3.14 13.58 -0.43
N LEU A 103 -3.35 13.00 -1.62
CA LEU A 103 -3.80 11.61 -1.76
C LEU A 103 -2.71 10.63 -1.30
N ALA A 104 -1.45 10.85 -1.65
CA ALA A 104 -0.32 10.02 -1.24
C ALA A 104 -0.13 10.01 0.28
N VAL A 105 -0.31 11.15 0.96
CA VAL A 105 -0.29 11.24 2.42
C VAL A 105 -1.40 10.38 3.04
N SER A 106 -2.64 10.48 2.54
CA SER A 106 -3.74 9.65 3.03
C SER A 106 -3.54 8.16 2.72
N ALA A 107 -2.98 7.85 1.55
CA ALA A 107 -2.63 6.50 1.13
C ALA A 107 -1.59 5.86 2.05
N ALA A 108 -0.60 6.62 2.55
CA ALA A 108 0.37 6.12 3.52
C ALA A 108 -0.29 5.61 4.81
N CYS A 109 -1.44 6.17 5.16
CA CYS A 109 -2.15 5.89 6.41
C CYS A 109 -3.40 5.01 6.23
N HIS A 110 -3.73 4.56 5.02
CA HIS A 110 -5.05 4.00 4.71
C HIS A 110 -5.40 2.75 5.55
N ASP A 111 -4.38 1.97 5.91
CA ASP A 111 -4.50 0.72 6.69
C ASP A 111 -4.12 0.91 8.17
N CYS A 112 -3.78 2.13 8.63
CA CYS A 112 -3.25 2.33 10.00
C CYS A 112 -4.26 1.95 11.10
N ARG A 113 -5.56 1.90 10.80
CA ARG A 113 -6.59 1.51 11.77
C ARG A 113 -7.09 0.08 11.60
N ARG A 114 -6.31 -0.76 10.90
CA ARG A 114 -6.51 -2.20 10.82
C ARG A 114 -6.23 -2.87 12.17
N HIS A 115 -7.08 -3.82 12.55
CA HIS A 115 -6.93 -4.65 13.73
C HIS A 115 -6.24 -5.98 13.44
N HIS A 116 -6.37 -6.53 12.22
CA HIS A 116 -5.70 -7.75 11.78
C HIS A 116 -5.66 -7.87 10.24
N ASP A 117 -4.72 -8.64 9.71
CA ASP A 117 -4.41 -8.83 8.27
C ASP A 117 -5.38 -9.77 7.53
N ARG A 118 -6.41 -10.28 8.21
CA ARG A 118 -7.47 -11.06 7.56
C ARG A 118 -8.45 -10.14 6.84
N ASP A 119 -9.75 -10.30 7.06
CA ASP A 119 -10.81 -9.54 6.40
C ASP A 119 -11.02 -8.13 6.97
N ASP A 120 -10.95 -7.98 8.29
CA ASP A 120 -11.11 -6.74 9.08
C ASP A 120 -12.00 -5.66 8.42
N PRO A 121 -13.29 -5.93 8.22
CA PRO A 121 -14.18 -5.02 7.52
C PRO A 121 -14.32 -3.66 8.25
N GLY A 122 -14.35 -2.58 7.47
CA GLY A 122 -14.54 -1.22 7.97
C GLY A 122 -13.26 -0.55 8.47
N HIS A 123 -12.08 -1.13 8.23
CA HIS A 123 -10.81 -0.49 8.57
C HIS A 123 -10.61 0.83 7.80
N GLY A 124 -11.09 0.93 6.56
CA GLY A 124 -11.07 2.18 5.79
C GLY A 124 -11.82 3.31 6.49
N GLN A 125 -13.04 3.05 6.97
CA GLN A 125 -13.81 4.05 7.73
C GLN A 125 -13.12 4.47 9.03
N ARG A 126 -12.47 3.53 9.74
CA ARG A 126 -11.71 3.84 10.96
C ARG A 126 -10.48 4.69 10.66
N ALA A 127 -9.75 4.37 9.58
CA ALA A 127 -8.58 5.13 9.14
C ALA A 127 -8.95 6.54 8.67
N ALA A 128 -10.05 6.67 7.93
CA ALA A 128 -10.55 7.98 7.51
C ALA A 128 -10.94 8.87 8.70
N ARG A 129 -11.62 8.32 9.71
CA ARG A 129 -11.95 9.05 10.94
C ARG A 129 -10.67 9.51 11.67
N TRP A 130 -9.72 8.60 11.84
CA TRP A 130 -8.45 8.92 12.49
C TRP A 130 -7.71 10.03 11.72
N LEU A 131 -7.63 9.95 10.39
CA LEU A 131 -7.02 10.98 9.55
C LEU A 131 -7.68 12.36 9.73
N ALA A 132 -9.01 12.41 9.75
CA ALA A 132 -9.76 13.65 9.95
C ALA A 132 -9.46 14.31 11.32
N GLU A 133 -9.33 13.50 12.37
CA GLU A 133 -9.03 13.95 13.73
C GLU A 133 -7.55 14.35 13.91
N HIS A 134 -6.64 13.84 13.08
CA HIS A 134 -5.18 13.97 13.24
C HIS A 134 -4.50 14.70 12.07
N THR A 135 -5.24 15.50 11.29
CA THR A 135 -4.72 16.19 10.09
C THR A 135 -3.47 17.02 10.36
N ALA A 136 -3.38 17.72 11.49
CA ALA A 136 -2.22 18.53 11.87
C ALA A 136 -0.98 17.66 12.16
N THR A 137 -1.15 16.57 12.89
CA THR A 137 -0.07 15.61 13.20
C THR A 137 0.47 14.99 11.93
N VAL A 138 -0.42 14.54 11.04
CA VAL A 138 -0.05 13.93 9.75
C VAL A 138 0.66 14.95 8.87
N ALA A 139 0.17 16.19 8.79
CA ALA A 139 0.83 17.24 8.01
C ALA A 139 2.21 17.61 8.53
N SER A 140 2.39 17.62 9.86
CA SER A 140 3.70 17.88 10.45
C SER A 140 4.71 16.78 10.13
N ALA A 141 4.26 15.53 10.05
CA ALA A 141 5.14 14.37 9.80
C ALA A 141 5.40 14.15 8.30
N LEU A 142 4.39 14.32 7.45
CA LEU A 142 4.43 13.97 6.02
C LEU A 142 4.40 15.18 5.07
N GLY A 143 4.42 16.40 5.60
CA GLY A 143 4.59 17.65 4.85
C GLY A 143 3.33 18.22 4.19
N THR A 144 2.21 17.48 4.15
CA THR A 144 0.95 17.95 3.55
C THR A 144 -0.26 17.47 4.34
N ARG A 145 -1.32 18.29 4.38
CA ARG A 145 -2.59 17.96 5.02
C ARG A 145 -3.42 17.02 4.14
N PRO A 146 -4.03 15.95 4.70
CA PRO A 146 -5.09 15.21 4.03
C PRO A 146 -6.23 16.14 3.62
N THR A 147 -6.78 15.95 2.41
CA THR A 147 -7.99 16.66 1.93
C THR A 147 -9.25 15.83 2.20
N PRO A 148 -10.45 16.45 2.23
CA PRO A 148 -11.71 15.71 2.34
C PRO A 148 -11.90 14.64 1.25
N GLU A 149 -11.45 14.94 0.03
CA GLU A 149 -11.40 14.00 -1.10
C GLU A 149 -10.54 12.77 -0.76
N ALA A 150 -9.30 12.98 -0.29
CA ALA A 150 -8.39 11.89 0.03
C ALA A 150 -8.85 11.07 1.25
N ILE A 151 -9.48 11.71 2.24
CA ILE A 151 -10.11 11.03 3.38
C ILE A 151 -11.28 10.16 2.91
N THR A 152 -12.07 10.63 1.94
CA THR A 152 -13.15 9.84 1.33
C THR A 152 -12.60 8.62 0.60
N ALA A 153 -11.51 8.79 -0.15
CA ALA A 153 -10.83 7.66 -0.79
C ALA A 153 -10.45 6.59 0.23
N VAL A 154 -9.84 6.98 1.36
CA VAL A 154 -9.50 6.06 2.45
C VAL A 154 -10.75 5.41 3.05
N ALA A 155 -11.84 6.15 3.25
CA ALA A 155 -13.07 5.59 3.82
C ALA A 155 -13.70 4.49 2.97
N LEU A 156 -13.51 4.53 1.65
CA LEU A 156 -14.14 3.62 0.70
C LEU A 156 -13.21 2.53 0.16
N HIS A 157 -11.91 2.57 0.47
CA HIS A 157 -10.93 1.70 -0.17
C HIS A 157 -11.16 0.20 0.09
N ASP A 158 -11.64 -0.16 1.29
CA ASP A 158 -11.91 -1.56 1.68
C ASP A 158 -13.30 -2.06 1.30
N VAL A 159 -14.18 -1.17 0.83
CA VAL A 159 -15.56 -1.51 0.50
C VAL A 159 -15.68 -1.83 -0.99
N ALA A 160 -16.21 -3.02 -1.32
CA ALA A 160 -16.48 -3.39 -2.70
C ALA A 160 -17.53 -2.45 -3.32
N HIS A 161 -17.35 -2.08 -4.60
CA HIS A 161 -18.24 -1.11 -5.28
C HIS A 161 -19.72 -1.54 -5.29
N HIS A 162 -19.99 -2.84 -5.43
CA HIS A 162 -21.36 -3.38 -5.41
C HIS A 162 -22.01 -3.35 -4.01
N ALA A 163 -21.22 -3.09 -2.97
CA ALA A 163 -21.64 -3.00 -1.58
C ALA A 163 -21.73 -1.54 -1.09
N PHE A 164 -21.67 -0.56 -2.00
CA PHE A 164 -21.91 0.83 -1.66
C PHE A 164 -23.38 1.04 -1.31
N THR A 165 -23.62 1.69 -0.17
CA THR A 165 -24.90 2.33 0.14
C THR A 165 -25.08 3.58 -0.72
N ASP A 166 -26.27 4.15 -0.76
CA ASP A 166 -26.55 5.37 -1.54
C ASP A 166 -25.61 6.53 -1.17
N ASP A 167 -25.34 6.72 0.13
CA ASP A 167 -24.41 7.74 0.61
C ASP A 167 -22.98 7.49 0.11
N ARG A 168 -22.51 6.24 0.17
CA ARG A 168 -21.18 5.87 -0.33
C ARG A 168 -21.07 6.00 -1.84
N ALA A 169 -22.13 5.65 -2.57
CA ALA A 169 -22.19 5.83 -4.01
C ALA A 169 -22.18 7.31 -4.39
N SER A 170 -22.83 8.17 -3.61
CA SER A 170 -22.78 9.63 -3.79
C SER A 170 -21.38 10.19 -3.54
N ALA A 171 -20.77 9.83 -2.41
CA ALA A 171 -19.40 10.23 -2.08
C ALA A 171 -18.38 9.72 -3.12
N TYR A 172 -18.54 8.48 -3.60
CA TYR A 172 -17.75 7.93 -4.69
C TYR A 172 -17.89 8.76 -5.97
N ARG A 173 -19.12 9.11 -6.40
CA ARG A 173 -19.31 9.94 -7.60
C ARG A 173 -18.65 11.32 -7.48
N GLN A 174 -18.59 11.89 -6.28
CA GLN A 174 -17.93 13.18 -6.03
C GLN A 174 -16.41 13.10 -6.06
N HIS A 175 -15.83 11.95 -5.71
CA HIS A 175 -14.39 11.76 -5.51
C HIS A 175 -13.85 10.53 -6.24
N GLN A 176 -14.42 10.23 -7.41
CA GLN A 176 -14.22 8.97 -8.12
C GLN A 176 -12.74 8.70 -8.38
N ASP A 177 -12.03 9.67 -8.97
CA ASP A 177 -10.63 9.54 -9.32
C ASP A 177 -9.76 9.19 -8.10
N ALA A 178 -9.95 9.88 -6.96
CA ALA A 178 -9.18 9.60 -5.76
C ALA A 178 -9.46 8.20 -5.18
N VAL A 179 -10.72 7.75 -5.20
CA VAL A 179 -11.10 6.40 -4.75
C VAL A 179 -10.48 5.35 -5.66
N ASP A 180 -10.58 5.54 -6.97
CA ASP A 180 -10.08 4.61 -7.97
C ASP A 180 -8.55 4.53 -7.92
N LEU A 181 -7.84 5.67 -7.84
CA LEU A 181 -6.39 5.73 -7.70
C LEU A 181 -5.89 5.04 -6.44
N LEU A 182 -6.51 5.29 -5.28
CA LEU A 182 -6.11 4.64 -4.03
C LEU A 182 -6.37 3.14 -4.07
N LYS A 183 -7.55 2.71 -4.53
CA LYS A 183 -7.86 1.27 -4.69
C LYS A 183 -6.92 0.59 -5.68
N GLY A 184 -6.59 1.27 -6.77
CA GLY A 184 -5.63 0.79 -7.77
C GLY A 184 -4.24 0.60 -7.17
N ALA A 185 -3.75 1.58 -6.42
CA ALA A 185 -2.45 1.51 -5.76
C ALA A 185 -2.39 0.42 -4.68
N ASP A 186 -3.42 0.29 -3.84
CA ASP A 186 -3.51 -0.81 -2.87
C ASP A 186 -3.56 -2.18 -3.57
N ALA A 187 -4.38 -2.29 -4.62
CA ALA A 187 -4.46 -3.50 -5.42
C ALA A 187 -3.10 -3.87 -6.03
N LEU A 188 -2.36 -2.91 -6.59
CA LEU A 188 -1.01 -3.12 -7.15
C LEU A 188 -0.02 -3.66 -6.10
N ASP A 189 -0.08 -3.18 -4.86
CA ASP A 189 0.80 -3.69 -3.79
C ASP A 189 0.45 -5.12 -3.34
N ARG A 190 -0.63 -5.73 -3.86
CA ARG A 190 -1.01 -7.12 -3.52
C ARG A 190 -0.03 -8.17 -4.04
N TYR A 191 0.96 -7.81 -4.85
CA TYR A 191 2.08 -8.71 -5.15
C TYR A 191 2.83 -9.19 -3.89
N ARG A 192 2.73 -8.46 -2.77
CA ARG A 192 3.20 -8.90 -1.44
C ARG A 192 2.48 -10.13 -0.89
N LEU A 193 1.30 -10.46 -1.40
CA LEU A 193 0.47 -11.51 -0.84
C LEU A 193 1.02 -12.90 -1.22
N PRO A 194 0.90 -13.88 -0.32
CA PRO A 194 1.62 -15.15 -0.44
C PRO A 194 1.06 -16.12 -1.49
N LEU A 195 0.02 -15.74 -2.25
CA LEU A 195 -0.67 -16.60 -3.23
C LEU A 195 -1.05 -15.80 -4.48
N ALA A 196 -0.75 -16.35 -5.67
CA ALA A 196 -0.97 -15.66 -6.95
C ALA A 196 -2.45 -15.34 -7.21
N ARG A 197 -3.39 -16.14 -6.70
CA ARG A 197 -4.83 -15.85 -6.79
C ARG A 197 -5.27 -14.59 -6.02
N TRP A 198 -4.40 -14.02 -5.19
CA TRP A 198 -4.64 -12.79 -4.45
C TRP A 198 -3.93 -11.57 -5.05
N TRP A 199 -3.12 -11.79 -6.09
CA TRP A 199 -2.43 -10.73 -6.81
C TRP A 199 -3.40 -9.89 -7.65
N PRO A 200 -2.98 -8.71 -8.14
CA PRO A 200 -3.88 -7.83 -8.87
C PRO A 200 -4.49 -8.53 -10.10
N ASP A 201 -5.80 -8.37 -10.27
CA ASP A 201 -6.54 -8.78 -11.45
C ASP A 201 -6.84 -7.54 -12.31
N PRO A 202 -6.24 -7.42 -13.51
CA PRO A 202 -6.46 -6.28 -14.40
C PRO A 202 -7.93 -5.95 -14.67
N LYS A 203 -8.83 -6.94 -14.58
CA LYS A 203 -10.28 -6.75 -14.81
C LYS A 203 -11.00 -6.03 -13.68
N GLN A 204 -10.37 -5.89 -12.52
CA GLN A 204 -10.98 -5.28 -11.33
C GLN A 204 -10.66 -3.80 -11.18
N PHE A 205 -9.69 -3.28 -11.94
CA PHE A 205 -9.38 -1.85 -11.91
C PHE A 205 -10.49 -1.04 -12.59
N ARG A 206 -10.79 0.12 -12.00
CA ARG A 206 -11.73 1.11 -12.55
C ARG A 206 -11.06 2.22 -13.35
N LEU A 207 -9.72 2.23 -13.33
CA LEU A 207 -8.89 3.07 -14.17
C LEU A 207 -7.94 2.21 -15.04
N PRO A 208 -7.53 2.70 -16.21
CA PRO A 208 -6.39 2.14 -16.94
C PRO A 208 -5.13 2.08 -16.09
N VAL A 209 -4.51 0.90 -15.99
CA VAL A 209 -3.22 0.72 -15.33
C VAL A 209 -2.18 0.31 -16.38
N PRO A 210 -1.11 1.09 -16.59
CA PRO A 210 -0.07 0.72 -17.52
C PRO A 210 0.62 -0.59 -17.14
N ALA A 211 0.95 -1.42 -18.14
CA ALA A 211 1.57 -2.71 -17.90
C ALA A 211 2.93 -2.61 -17.15
N TRP A 212 3.70 -1.54 -17.38
CA TRP A 212 4.96 -1.29 -16.69
C TRP A 212 4.76 -1.06 -15.18
N LEU A 213 3.61 -0.57 -14.75
CA LEU A 213 3.36 -0.27 -13.34
C LEU A 213 3.13 -1.54 -12.51
N HIS A 214 2.66 -2.62 -13.13
CA HIS A 214 2.63 -3.94 -12.50
C HIS A 214 4.03 -4.49 -12.20
N LEU A 215 4.98 -4.27 -13.13
CA LEU A 215 6.37 -4.65 -12.94
C LEU A 215 7.00 -3.82 -11.81
N LEU A 216 6.81 -2.49 -11.86
CA LEU A 216 7.27 -1.58 -10.82
C LEU A 216 6.74 -1.98 -9.43
N ALA A 217 5.44 -2.23 -9.31
CA ALA A 217 4.81 -2.58 -8.02
C ALA A 217 5.38 -3.88 -7.45
N HIS A 218 5.59 -4.89 -8.30
CA HIS A 218 6.22 -6.15 -7.88
C HIS A 218 7.67 -5.93 -7.42
N ASP A 219 8.47 -5.21 -8.19
CA ASP A 219 9.88 -4.97 -7.87
C ASP A 219 10.01 -4.14 -6.57
N LEU A 220 9.14 -3.14 -6.37
CA LEU A 220 9.07 -2.38 -5.12
C LEU A 220 8.83 -3.28 -3.91
N VAL A 221 7.91 -4.25 -4.00
CA VAL A 221 7.68 -5.25 -2.95
C VAL A 221 8.95 -6.07 -2.71
N VAL A 222 9.53 -6.64 -3.77
CA VAL A 222 10.70 -7.54 -3.65
C VAL A 222 11.87 -6.82 -2.99
N HIS A 223 12.27 -5.67 -3.50
CA HIS A 223 13.45 -4.97 -3.02
C HIS A 223 13.24 -4.33 -1.63
N SER A 224 12.05 -3.79 -1.34
CA SER A 224 11.80 -3.19 -0.03
C SER A 224 11.71 -4.25 1.08
N GLU A 225 11.01 -5.35 0.86
CA GLU A 225 10.93 -6.43 1.85
C GLU A 225 12.29 -7.14 2.02
N GLN A 226 13.06 -7.30 0.94
CA GLN A 226 14.42 -7.87 1.02
C GLN A 226 15.33 -6.98 1.87
N ALA A 227 15.40 -5.68 1.57
CA ALA A 227 16.18 -4.72 2.35
C ALA A 227 15.76 -4.70 3.82
N ARG A 228 14.46 -4.79 4.11
CA ARG A 228 13.96 -4.88 5.49
C ARG A 228 14.40 -6.16 6.20
N LEU A 229 14.31 -7.31 5.52
CA LEU A 229 14.77 -8.61 6.05
C LEU A 229 16.28 -8.64 6.28
N ASP A 230 17.03 -7.82 5.55
CA ASP A 230 18.47 -7.61 5.71
C ASP A 230 18.83 -6.53 6.76
N GLY A 231 17.82 -5.97 7.44
CA GLY A 231 18.01 -5.09 8.60
C GLY A 231 17.87 -3.59 8.33
N ALA A 232 17.45 -3.17 7.13
CA ALA A 232 17.14 -1.77 6.86
C ALA A 232 15.93 -1.28 7.67
N THR A 233 15.88 0.03 7.94
CA THR A 233 14.65 0.69 8.40
C THR A 233 13.62 0.76 7.26
N ASP A 234 12.35 0.99 7.56
CA ASP A 234 11.31 1.07 6.52
C ASP A 234 11.59 2.17 5.48
N ALA A 235 12.13 3.31 5.91
CA ALA A 235 12.54 4.40 5.02
C ALA A 235 13.72 4.00 4.11
N LEU A 236 14.77 3.40 4.67
CA LEU A 236 15.92 2.96 3.87
C LEU A 236 15.55 1.81 2.92
N ALA A 237 14.65 0.93 3.33
CA ALA A 237 14.13 -0.14 2.49
C ALA A 237 13.37 0.41 1.28
N LEU A 238 12.49 1.39 1.49
CA LEU A 238 11.74 2.03 0.39
C LEU A 238 12.66 2.82 -0.54
N GLU A 239 13.61 3.58 0.01
CA GLU A 239 14.59 4.33 -0.80
C GLU A 239 15.46 3.39 -1.63
N HIS A 240 15.93 2.28 -1.05
CA HIS A 240 16.67 1.26 -1.78
C HIS A 240 15.84 0.68 -2.92
N ALA A 241 14.60 0.27 -2.64
CA ALA A 241 13.70 -0.30 -3.63
C ALA A 241 13.47 0.66 -4.81
N LEU A 242 13.10 1.91 -4.53
CA LEU A 242 12.88 2.91 -5.59
C LEU A 242 14.12 3.13 -6.44
N ARG A 243 15.31 3.21 -5.81
CA ARG A 243 16.57 3.41 -6.54
C ARG A 243 16.87 2.25 -7.48
N VAL A 244 16.71 1.01 -7.02
CA VAL A 244 16.96 -0.18 -7.85
C VAL A 244 15.96 -0.24 -9.00
N THR A 245 14.66 -0.15 -8.70
CA THR A 245 13.61 -0.29 -9.70
C THR A 245 13.62 0.81 -10.76
N LEU A 246 14.11 2.02 -10.46
CA LEU A 246 14.27 3.07 -11.47
C LEU A 246 15.60 3.02 -12.22
N SER A 247 16.60 2.26 -11.74
CA SER A 247 17.92 2.14 -12.37
C SER A 247 18.03 1.00 -13.37
N GLU A 248 17.23 -0.06 -13.18
CA GLU A 248 17.04 -1.18 -14.12
C GLU A 248 16.14 -0.80 -15.31
#